data_AF-A0A392R1L4-F1
#
_entry.id   AF-A0A392R1L4-F1
#
_cell.length_a   1.000
_cell.length_b   1.000
_cell.length_c   1.000
_cell.angle_alpha   90.00
_cell.angle_beta   90.00
_cell.angle_gamma   90.00
#
_symmetry.space_group_name_H-M   'P 1'
#
loop_
_entity.id
_entity.type
_entity.pdbx_description
1 polymer ?
#
loop_
_entity_poly.entity_id
_entity_poly.type
_entity_poly.pdbx_seq_one_letter_code
_entity_poly.pdbx_strand_id
1 'polypeptide(L)' 'QGAQQVNFPVQQGCADPYAENYDPTARSDNGSCTYNL' A
#
# COMPACT_ATOMS: atom_id res chain seq x y z
N GLN A 1 24.14 1.75 -4.40
CA GLN A 1 22.86 2.38 -4.01
C GLN A 1 21.83 1.26 -3.89
N GLY A 2 20.94 1.34 -2.89
CA GLY A 2 20.21 0.22 -2.28
C GLY A 2 19.10 -0.46 -3.10
N ALA A 3 18.51 -1.46 -2.43
CA ALA A 3 17.41 -2.34 -2.84
C ALA A 3 17.63 -3.11 -4.16
N GLN A 4 18.19 -4.31 -4.03
CA GLN A 4 18.15 -5.33 -5.07
C GLN A 4 16.67 -5.59 -5.40
N GLN A 5 16.25 -5.24 -6.62
CA GLN A 5 14.90 -5.44 -7.14
C GLN A 5 14.62 -6.94 -7.30
N VAL A 6 14.28 -7.60 -6.22
CA VAL A 6 13.62 -8.89 -6.30
C VAL A 6 12.22 -8.63 -6.87
N ASN A 7 11.92 -9.20 -8.03
CA ASN A 7 10.65 -9.03 -8.76
C ASN A 7 9.46 -9.73 -8.05
N PHE A 8 9.40 -9.67 -6.73
CA PHE A 8 8.18 -9.97 -6.01
C PHE A 8 7.30 -8.72 -6.13
N PRO A 9 6.15 -8.78 -6.83
CA PRO A 9 5.22 -7.67 -6.80
C PRO A 9 4.73 -7.54 -5.36
N VAL A 10 5.31 -6.61 -4.61
CA VAL A 10 4.74 -6.18 -3.35
C VAL A 10 3.41 -5.57 -3.73
N GLN A 11 2.30 -6.18 -3.30
CA GLN A 11 0.98 -5.57 -3.49
C GLN A 11 0.99 -4.22 -2.77
N GLN A 12 0.89 -3.16 -3.55
CA GLN A 12 0.88 -1.77 -3.09
C GLN A 12 -0.54 -1.23 -3.24
N GLY A 13 -1.05 -0.65 -2.18
CA GLY A 13 -2.40 -0.10 -2.06
C GLY A 13 -2.54 0.55 -0.68
N CYS A 14 -3.72 1.03 -0.30
CA CYS A 14 -3.90 1.59 1.03
C CYS A 14 -3.90 0.47 2.09
N ALA A 15 -2.93 0.49 3.01
CA ALA A 15 -2.82 -0.51 4.07
C ALA A 15 -3.55 -0.11 5.37
N ASP A 16 -4.17 1.08 5.39
CA ASP A 16 -4.89 1.61 6.55
C ASP A 16 -6.36 1.14 6.56
N PRO A 17 -6.81 0.38 7.58
CA PRO A 17 -8.18 -0.13 7.66
C PRO A 17 -9.23 0.97 7.93
N TYR A 18 -8.82 2.18 8.30
CA TYR A 18 -9.71 3.32 8.51
C TYR A 18 -9.86 4.21 7.26
N ALA A 19 -9.08 3.95 6.22
CA ALA A 19 -9.23 4.64 4.94
C ALA A 19 -10.39 4.06 4.12
N GLU A 20 -11.02 4.90 3.31
CA GLU A 20 -12.17 4.52 2.49
C GLU A 20 -11.81 3.57 1.34
N ASN A 21 -10.55 3.62 0.92
CA ASN A 21 -9.99 2.79 -0.14
C ASN A 21 -9.01 1.74 0.42
N TYR A 22 -9.22 1.29 1.65
CA TYR A 22 -8.47 0.19 2.25
C TYR A 22 -8.41 -1.03 1.32
N ASP A 23 -7.20 -1.49 1.02
CA ASP A 23 -6.95 -2.71 0.26
C ASP A 23 -6.38 -3.78 1.19
N PRO A 24 -7.15 -4.82 1.57
CA PRO A 24 -6.68 -5.88 2.47
C PRO A 24 -5.57 -6.75 1.85
N THR A 25 -5.32 -6.63 0.55
CA THR A 25 -4.21 -7.31 -0.13
C THR A 25 -2.93 -6.47 -0.15
N ALA A 26 -3.01 -5.17 0.14
CA ALA A 26 -1.86 -4.30 0.20
C ALA A 26 -0.92 -4.70 1.35
N ARG A 27 0.34 -4.99 0.99
CA ARG A 27 1.43 -5.29 1.93
C ARG A 27 2.32 -4.09 2.22
N SER A 28 2.17 -3.03 1.43
CA SER A 28 2.83 -1.76 1.65
C SER A 28 1.85 -0.66 1.28
N ASP A 29 1.76 0.33 2.16
CA ASP A 29 1.03 1.55 1.85
C ASP A 29 1.68 2.26 0.66
N ASN A 30 0.85 2.75 -0.27
CA ASN A 30 1.29 3.49 -1.45
C ASN A 30 1.02 5.00 -1.35
N GLY A 31 0.61 5.50 -0.18
CA GLY A 31 0.25 6.90 0.05
C GLY A 31 -1.04 7.35 -0.64
N SER A 32 -1.83 6.44 -1.22
CA SER A 32 -3.09 6.78 -1.86
C SER A 32 -4.30 6.70 -0.92
N CYS A 33 -4.11 6.46 0.38
CA CYS A 33 -5.22 6.36 1.34
C CYS A 33 -6.09 7.63 1.34
N THR A 34 -7.39 7.44 1.18
CA THR A 34 -8.40 8.50 1.21
C THR A 34 -9.17 8.43 2.51
N TYR A 35 -9.33 9.58 3.16
CA TYR A 35 -10.09 9.70 4.40
C TYR A 35 -11.10 10.84 4.22
N ASN A 36 -12.38 10.53 4.40
CA ASN A 36 -13.41 11.55 4.53
C ASN A 36 -13.38 12.08 5.98
N LEU A 37 -12.93 13.32 6.14
CA LEU A 37 -12.93 14.08 7.39
C LEU A 37 -14.29 14.73 7.65
#